data_AF-A0A822CLV2-F1
#
_entry.id   AF-A0A822CLV2-F1
#
_cell.length_a   1.000
_cell.length_b   1.000
_cell.length_c   1.000
_cell.angle_alpha   90.00
_cell.angle_beta   90.00
_cell.angle_gamma   90.00
#
_symmetry.space_group_name_H-M   'P 1'
#
loop_
_entity.id
_entity.type
_entity.pdbx_description
1 polymer ?
#
loop_
_entity_poly.entity_id
_entity_poly.type
_entity_poly.pdbx_seq_one_letter_code
_entity_poly.pdbx_strand_id
1 'polypeptide(L)'
;AVEVFIHINKRVKARSEIQVPVRSLLEIFTTSTQCSPFASNFSIMYIKMGFMRLKPDYQIELIPLLFQSLTNRSTSHQELLMGLIVYALQYVKIIPNTNENIIKYGLTDQPIIRNLFLNFLLNIILLPY
;
A
#
# COMPACT_ATOMS: atom_id res chain seq x y z
N ALA A 1 2.88 6.24 25.98
CA ALA A 1 2.95 6.05 24.51
C ALA A 1 1.60 5.65 23.89
N VAL A 2 0.94 4.59 24.37
CA VAL A 2 -0.34 4.09 23.82
C VAL A 2 -1.47 5.13 23.86
N GLU A 3 -1.59 5.92 24.93
CA GLU A 3 -2.64 6.95 25.05
C GLU A 3 -2.58 8.03 23.96
N VAL A 4 -1.37 8.49 23.60
CA VAL A 4 -1.18 9.45 22.51
C VAL A 4 -1.71 8.87 21.19
N PHE A 5 -1.43 7.60 20.92
CA PHE A 5 -1.96 6.91 19.74
C PHE A 5 -3.49 6.77 19.76
N ILE A 6 -4.10 6.56 20.91
CA ILE A 6 -5.57 6.53 21.05
C ILE A 6 -6.16 7.89 20.67
N HIS A 7 -5.56 8.98 21.14
CA HIS A 7 -6.03 10.33 20.81
C HIS A 7 -5.81 10.69 19.34
N ILE A 8 -4.67 10.32 18.76
CA ILE A 8 -4.41 10.47 17.32
C ILE A 8 -5.45 9.68 16.52
N ASN A 9 -5.68 8.41 16.87
CA ASN A 9 -6.68 7.56 16.21
C ASN A 9 -8.07 8.17 16.27
N LYS A 10 -8.51 8.64 17.45
CA LYS A 10 -9.82 9.30 17.60
C LYS A 10 -9.96 10.49 16.67
N ARG A 11 -8.94 11.36 16.60
CA ARG A 11 -8.99 12.56 15.75
C ARG A 11 -8.94 12.24 14.26
N VAL A 12 -8.06 11.34 13.82
CA VAL A 12 -7.92 10.95 12.40
C VAL A 12 -9.15 10.19 11.90
N LYS A 13 -9.81 9.39 12.76
CA LYS A 13 -11.06 8.72 12.42
C LYS A 13 -12.25 9.68 12.38
N ALA A 14 -12.33 10.61 13.34
CA ALA A 14 -13.44 11.55 13.43
C ALA A 14 -13.46 12.61 12.31
N ARG A 15 -12.31 12.89 11.69
CA ARG A 15 -12.16 13.91 10.64
C ARG A 15 -11.51 13.31 9.40
N SER A 16 -12.31 13.07 8.36
CA SER A 16 -11.85 12.55 7.07
C SER A 16 -10.91 13.51 6.34
N GLU A 17 -11.02 14.81 6.60
CA GLU A 17 -10.18 15.88 6.02
C GLU A 17 -8.73 15.86 6.51
N ILE A 18 -8.44 15.22 7.64
CA ILE A 18 -7.07 15.10 8.14
C ILE A 18 -6.31 14.17 7.19
N GLN A 19 -5.38 14.78 6.44
CA GLN A 19 -4.46 14.05 5.58
C GLN A 19 -3.40 13.36 6.42
N VAL A 20 -3.21 12.07 6.14
CA VAL A 20 -2.13 11.27 6.70
C VAL A 20 -0.96 11.34 5.71
N PRO A 21 0.29 11.52 6.15
CA PRO A 21 1.46 11.55 5.26
C PRO A 21 1.80 10.13 4.76
N VAL A 22 0.98 9.60 3.86
CA VAL A 22 1.04 8.19 3.39
C VAL A 22 2.39 7.86 2.77
N ARG A 23 2.94 8.75 1.94
CA ARG A 23 4.24 8.56 1.29
C ARG A 23 5.36 8.39 2.31
N SER A 24 5.47 9.32 3.26
CA SER A 24 6.49 9.27 4.31
C SER A 24 6.30 8.06 5.23
N LEU A 25 5.06 7.69 5.54
CA LEU A 25 4.79 6.46 6.30
C LEU A 25 5.21 5.21 5.52
N LEU A 26 4.96 5.16 4.22
CA LEU A 26 5.42 4.07 3.36
C LEU A 26 6.95 4.03 3.32
N GLU A 27 7.63 5.14 3.08
CA GLU A 27 9.10 5.21 3.07
C GLU A 27 9.71 4.72 4.38
N ILE A 28 9.14 5.14 5.53
CA ILE A 28 9.55 4.64 6.85
C ILE A 28 9.26 3.15 6.98
N PHE A 29 8.07 2.72 6.56
CA PHE A 29 7.66 1.33 6.61
C PHE A 29 8.60 0.45 5.78
N THR A 30 8.99 0.88 4.57
CA THR A 30 9.90 0.17 3.66
C THR A 30 11.33 0.11 4.20
N THR A 31 11.90 1.25 4.59
CA THR A 31 13.34 1.39 4.88
C THR A 31 13.73 0.95 6.30
N SER A 32 12.79 0.96 7.25
CA SER A 32 13.09 0.57 8.63
C SER A 32 13.16 -0.95 8.79
N THR A 33 14.37 -1.51 8.70
CA THR A 33 14.66 -2.92 9.04
C THR A 33 14.43 -3.23 10.53
N GLN A 34 14.33 -2.20 11.37
CA GLN A 34 14.20 -2.28 12.83
C GLN A 34 12.96 -1.53 13.37
N CYS A 35 11.88 -1.44 12.59
CA CYS A 35 10.63 -0.95 13.17
C CYS A 35 10.13 -1.97 14.20
N SER A 36 9.81 -1.51 15.43
CA SER A 36 9.16 -2.38 16.41
C SER A 36 7.87 -2.96 15.81
N PRO A 37 7.46 -4.19 16.16
CA PRO A 37 6.20 -4.77 15.67
C PRO A 37 5.01 -3.83 15.89
N PHE A 38 5.01 -3.11 17.02
CA PHE A 38 4.05 -2.06 17.32
C PHE A 38 4.06 -0.95 16.25
N ALA A 39 5.22 -0.33 15.99
CA ALA A 39 5.32 0.74 14.99
C ALA A 39 4.95 0.28 13.57
N SER A 40 5.31 -0.96 13.20
CA SER A 40 4.95 -1.57 11.92
C SER A 40 3.43 -1.74 11.76
N ASN A 41 2.76 -2.28 12.78
CA ASN A 41 1.31 -2.48 12.79
C ASN A 41 0.52 -1.16 12.75
N PHE A 42 1.01 -0.12 13.44
CA PHE A 42 0.39 1.19 13.36
C PHE A 42 0.61 1.85 11.99
N SER A 43 1.82 1.75 11.45
CA SER A 43 2.15 2.32 10.14
C SER A 43 1.25 1.75 9.06
N ILE A 44 1.10 0.42 8.99
CA ILE A 44 0.25 -0.21 7.97
C ILE A 44 -1.23 0.17 8.11
N MET A 45 -1.73 0.33 9.34
CA MET A 45 -3.10 0.79 9.59
C MET A 45 -3.32 2.22 9.09
N TYR A 46 -2.41 3.14 9.40
CA TYR A 46 -2.50 4.53 8.94
C TYR A 46 -2.24 4.68 7.45
N ILE A 47 -1.38 3.83 6.86
CA ILE A 47 -1.22 3.72 5.41
C ILE A 47 -2.54 3.34 4.78
N LYS A 48 -3.21 2.27 5.22
CA LYS A 48 -4.53 1.86 4.69
C LYS A 48 -5.55 3.00 4.79
N MET A 49 -5.66 3.61 5.96
CA MET A 49 -6.62 4.69 6.20
C MET A 49 -6.34 5.93 5.36
N GLY A 50 -5.08 6.34 5.27
CA GLY A 50 -4.66 7.53 4.52
C GLY A 50 -4.75 7.31 3.02
N PHE A 51 -4.35 6.13 2.53
CA PHE A 51 -4.31 5.80 1.11
C PHE A 51 -5.70 5.88 0.47
N MET A 52 -6.70 5.33 1.15
CA MET A 52 -8.11 5.36 0.70
C MET A 52 -8.71 6.77 0.65
N ARG A 53 -8.07 7.76 1.27
CA ARG A 53 -8.48 9.17 1.26
C ARG A 53 -7.71 10.02 0.26
N LEU A 54 -6.65 9.49 -0.35
CA LEU A 54 -5.86 10.23 -1.34
C LEU A 54 -6.67 10.42 -2.62
N LYS A 55 -6.37 11.49 -3.36
CA LYS A 55 -6.89 11.65 -4.73
C LYS A 55 -6.33 10.54 -5.63
N PRO A 56 -7.06 10.12 -6.68
CA PRO A 56 -6.65 9.04 -7.58
C PRO A 56 -5.21 9.17 -8.11
N ASP A 57 -4.80 10.37 -8.53
CA ASP A 57 -3.47 10.59 -9.10
C ASP A 57 -2.34 10.26 -8.12
N TYR A 58 -2.50 10.60 -6.84
CA TYR A 58 -1.53 10.28 -5.79
C TYR A 58 -1.55 8.79 -5.41
N GLN A 59 -2.70 8.12 -5.50
CA GLN A 59 -2.76 6.67 -5.26
C GLN A 59 -1.93 5.92 -6.32
N ILE A 60 -2.06 6.34 -7.57
CA ILE A 60 -1.32 5.78 -8.70
C ILE A 60 0.19 6.00 -8.54
N GLU A 61 0.62 7.21 -8.14
CA GLU A 61 2.04 7.54 -7.93
C GLU A 61 2.69 6.66 -6.86
N LEU A 62 1.92 6.16 -5.89
CA LEU A 62 2.43 5.35 -4.79
C LEU A 62 2.49 3.85 -5.09
N ILE A 63 1.95 3.38 -6.22
CA ILE A 63 1.98 1.95 -6.61
C ILE A 63 3.40 1.36 -6.59
N PRO A 64 4.43 1.99 -7.18
CA PRO A 64 5.81 1.48 -7.11
C PRO A 64 6.30 1.28 -5.67
N LEU A 65 6.01 2.26 -4.79
CA LEU A 65 6.43 2.22 -3.40
C LEU A 65 5.69 1.15 -2.59
N LEU A 66 4.41 0.89 -2.92
CA LEU A 66 3.66 -0.22 -2.36
C LEU A 66 4.28 -1.57 -2.72
N PHE A 67 4.68 -1.77 -3.99
CA PHE A 67 5.38 -2.99 -4.42
C PHE A 67 6.71 -3.17 -3.69
N GLN A 68 7.51 -2.10 -3.58
CA GLN A 68 8.77 -2.12 -2.84
C GLN A 68 8.57 -2.47 -1.36
N SER A 69 7.43 -2.07 -0.79
CA SER A 69 7.08 -2.33 0.62
C SER A 69 6.70 -3.79 0.91
N LEU A 70 6.46 -4.62 -0.10
CA LEU A 70 6.07 -6.03 0.08
C LEU A 70 7.22 -6.92 0.57
N THR A 71 8.47 -6.56 0.25
CA THR A 71 9.65 -7.38 0.55
C THR A 71 9.84 -7.51 2.07
N ASN A 72 10.10 -8.74 2.54
CA ASN A 72 10.39 -9.05 3.95
C ASN A 72 9.29 -8.65 4.95
N ARG A 73 8.01 -8.64 4.52
CA ARG A 73 6.86 -8.39 5.41
C ARG A 73 6.09 -9.66 5.74
N SER A 74 5.33 -9.61 6.84
CA SER A 74 4.41 -10.68 7.22
C SER A 74 3.31 -10.84 6.15
N THR A 75 2.76 -12.06 6.01
CA THR A 75 1.72 -12.37 5.03
C THR A 75 0.53 -11.42 5.13
N SER A 76 0.06 -11.13 6.35
CA SER A 76 -1.05 -10.19 6.56
C SER A 76 -0.76 -8.77 6.08
N HIS A 77 0.47 -8.27 6.26
CA HIS A 77 0.86 -6.96 5.73
C HIS A 77 0.98 -6.98 4.21
N GLN A 78 1.50 -8.08 3.63
CA GLN A 78 1.57 -8.24 2.18
C GLN A 78 0.18 -8.24 1.55
N GLU A 79 -0.78 -8.98 2.11
CA GLU A 79 -2.17 -9.00 1.63
C GLU A 79 -2.82 -7.63 1.68
N LEU A 80 -2.63 -6.88 2.78
CA LEU A 80 -3.17 -5.53 2.91
C LEU A 80 -2.57 -4.60 1.85
N LEU A 81 -1.25 -4.62 1.65
CA LEU A 81 -0.57 -3.81 0.63
C LEU A 81 -1.03 -4.19 -0.78
N MET A 82 -1.14 -5.49 -1.09
CA MET A 82 -1.65 -5.95 -2.38
C MET A 82 -3.10 -5.50 -2.61
N GLY A 83 -3.94 -5.52 -1.58
CA GLY A 83 -5.29 -4.95 -1.66
C GLY A 83 -5.30 -3.46 -1.98
N LEU A 84 -4.36 -2.67 -1.44
CA LEU A 84 -4.21 -1.25 -1.80
C LEU A 84 -3.77 -1.07 -3.25
N ILE A 85 -2.85 -1.91 -3.73
CA ILE A 85 -2.42 -1.89 -5.13
C ILE A 85 -3.63 -2.18 -6.03
N VAL A 86 -4.40 -3.24 -5.76
CA VAL A 86 -5.62 -3.58 -6.53
C VAL A 86 -6.62 -2.43 -6.50
N TYR A 87 -6.82 -1.78 -5.35
CA TYR A 87 -7.69 -0.62 -5.26
C TYR A 87 -7.21 0.54 -6.14
N ALA A 88 -5.90 0.79 -6.21
CA ALA A 88 -5.35 1.85 -7.06
C ALA A 88 -5.43 1.52 -8.56
N LEU A 89 -5.43 0.22 -8.93
CA LEU A 89 -5.52 -0.21 -10.33
C LEU A 89 -6.79 0.30 -11.03
N GLN A 90 -7.87 0.56 -10.31
CA GLN A 90 -9.10 1.10 -10.91
C GLN A 90 -8.90 2.48 -11.57
N TYR A 91 -7.88 3.22 -11.13
CA TYR A 91 -7.55 4.55 -11.65
C TYR A 91 -6.39 4.52 -12.65
N VAL A 92 -5.72 3.37 -12.81
CA VAL A 92 -4.59 3.20 -13.70
C VAL A 92 -5.03 3.25 -15.15
N LYS A 93 -4.45 4.18 -15.91
CA LYS A 93 -4.62 4.26 -17.36
C LYS A 93 -3.48 3.48 -18.02
N ILE A 94 -3.83 2.37 -18.66
CA ILE A 94 -2.86 1.55 -19.41
C ILE A 94 -2.78 2.12 -20.83
N ILE A 95 -1.58 2.55 -21.22
CA ILE A 95 -1.30 2.96 -22.59
C ILE A 95 -0.82 1.71 -23.36
N PRO A 96 -1.60 1.11 -24.25
CA PRO A 96 -1.21 -0.12 -24.93
C PRO A 96 0.11 0.07 -25.69
N ASN A 97 0.93 -0.99 -25.75
CA ASN A 97 2.17 -1.07 -26.53
C ASN A 97 3.30 -0.11 -26.14
N THR A 98 3.31 0.40 -24.90
CA THR A 98 4.36 1.31 -24.44
C THR A 98 5.04 0.79 -23.16
N ASN A 99 6.38 0.75 -23.17
CA ASN A 99 7.18 0.42 -21.98
C ASN A 99 7.03 1.45 -20.84
N GLU A 100 6.43 2.61 -21.13
CA GLU A 100 6.13 3.66 -20.16
C GLU A 100 5.29 3.19 -18.98
N ASN A 101 4.37 2.23 -19.17
CA ASN A 101 3.59 1.69 -18.05
C ASN A 101 4.45 0.92 -17.04
N ILE A 102 5.48 0.23 -17.51
CA ILE A 102 6.41 -0.54 -16.66
C ILE A 102 7.17 0.44 -15.76
N ILE A 103 7.70 1.49 -16.37
CA ILE A 103 8.43 2.56 -15.67
C ILE A 103 7.52 3.30 -14.68
N LYS A 104 6.31 3.67 -15.13
CA LYS A 104 5.38 4.49 -14.36
C LYS A 104 4.81 3.78 -13.14
N TYR A 105 4.47 2.50 -13.26
CA TYR A 105 3.87 1.73 -12.16
C TYR A 105 4.89 0.91 -11.38
N GLY A 106 6.18 0.99 -11.76
CA GLY A 106 7.26 0.30 -11.05
C GLY A 106 7.05 -1.21 -11.03
N LEU A 107 6.46 -1.76 -12.10
CA LEU A 107 6.26 -3.20 -12.25
C LEU A 107 7.63 -3.85 -12.19
N THR A 108 7.90 -4.48 -11.05
CA THR A 108 9.25 -4.84 -10.64
C THR A 108 9.71 -6.07 -11.42
N ASP A 109 10.98 -6.09 -11.85
CA ASP A 109 11.61 -7.30 -12.44
C ASP A 109 11.80 -8.44 -11.42
N GLN A 110 11.37 -8.26 -10.17
CA GLN A 110 11.46 -9.28 -9.13
C GLN A 110 10.42 -10.39 -9.38
N PRO A 111 10.87 -11.60 -9.78
CA PRO A 111 9.96 -12.68 -10.15
C PRO A 111 9.11 -13.16 -8.97
N ILE A 112 9.64 -13.03 -7.74
CA ILE A 112 8.95 -13.43 -6.51
C ILE A 112 7.73 -12.54 -6.25
N ILE A 113 7.91 -11.21 -6.26
CA ILE A 113 6.82 -10.25 -6.05
C ILE A 113 5.78 -10.38 -7.15
N ARG A 114 6.23 -10.56 -8.40
CA ARG A 114 5.34 -10.79 -9.55
C ARG A 114 4.46 -12.02 -9.34
N ASN A 115 5.06 -13.17 -9.02
CA ASN A 115 4.31 -14.41 -8.80
C ASN A 115 3.37 -14.29 -7.59
N LEU A 116 3.82 -13.66 -6.51
CA LEU A 116 3.01 -13.41 -5.32
C LEU A 116 1.79 -12.55 -5.64
N PHE A 117 1.96 -11.47 -6.41
CA PHE A 117 0.86 -10.60 -6.82
C PHE A 117 -0.09 -11.28 -7.81
N LEU A 118 0.44 -12.03 -8.79
CA LEU A 118 -0.39 -12.79 -9.73
C LEU A 118 -1.23 -13.86 -9.01
N ASN A 119 -0.64 -14.59 -8.06
CA ASN A 119 -1.36 -15.56 -7.26
C ASN A 119 -2.45 -14.89 -6.42
N PHE A 120 -2.17 -13.72 -5.83
CA PHE A 120 -3.16 -12.94 -5.09
C PHE A 120 -4.34 -12.51 -5.97
N LEU A 121 -4.06 -11.97 -7.17
CA LEU A 121 -5.10 -11.61 -8.14
C LEU A 121 -5.92 -12.83 -8.57
N LEU A 122 -5.26 -13.95 -8.85
CA LEU A 122 -5.92 -15.19 -9.22
C LEU A 122 -6.85 -15.66 -8.10
N ASN A 123 -6.39 -15.64 -6.85
CA ASN A 123 -7.21 -15.97 -5.69
C ASN A 123 -8.43 -15.05 -5.59
N ILE A 124 -8.28 -13.73 -5.78
CA ILE A 124 -9.42 -12.79 -5.79
C ILE A 124 -10.44 -13.15 -6.88
N ILE A 125 -9.98 -13.47 -8.08
CA ILE A 125 -10.86 -13.79 -9.22
C ILE A 125 -11.56 -15.13 -9.02
N LEU A 126 -10.89 -16.10 -8.40
CA LEU A 126 -11.42 -17.45 -8.15
C LEU A 126 -12.30 -17.55 -6.90
N LEU A 127 -12.39 -16.51 -6.07
CA LEU A 127 -13.30 -16.51 -4.93
C LEU A 127 -14.76 -16.56 -5.44
N PRO A 128 -15.59 -17.51 -4.96
CA PRO A 128 -17.01 -17.52 -5.28
C PRO A 128 -17.67 -16.28 -4.65
N TYR A 129 -18.26 -15.44 -5.49
CA TYR A 129 -19.03 -14.27 -5.08
C TYR A 129 -20.37 -14.66 -4.44
#